data_AF-A0A1G0CJQ0-F1
#
_entry.id   AF-A0A1G0CJQ0-F1
#
_cell.length_a   1.000
_cell.length_b   1.000
_cell.length_c   1.000
_cell.angle_alpha   90.00
_cell.angle_beta   90.00
_cell.angle_gamma   90.00
#
_symmetry.space_group_name_H-M   'P 1'
#
loop_
_entity.id
_entity.type
_entity.pdbx_description
1 polymer ?
#
loop_
_entity_poly.entity_id
_entity_poly.type
_entity_poly.pdbx_seq_one_letter_code
_entity_poly.pdbx_strand_id
1 'polypeptide(L)'
;MARLIVNALSEDTIAAPGNTNTNYIVVSVTDANGVPVTGLGIANFAVTPIIVGPGGSTGSTSSVTGGSLPGTYLVRVIPTAGQTWKAGVYIFAVAVTSGANRGQNLCSVLMD
;
A
#
# COMPACT_ATOMS: atom_id res chain seq x y z
N MET A 1 -5.27 23.70 -0.04
CA MET A 1 -5.23 22.22 -0.12
C MET A 1 -4.41 21.87 -1.34
N ALA A 2 -3.28 21.18 -1.21
CA ALA A 2 -2.41 20.84 -2.34
C ALA A 2 -2.49 19.34 -2.68
N ARG A 3 -2.30 19.04 -3.97
CA ARG A 3 -2.25 17.66 -4.50
C ARG A 3 -0.93 17.00 -4.08
N LEU A 4 -1.02 15.79 -3.56
CA LEU A 4 0.13 14.87 -3.47
C LEU A 4 0.18 14.04 -4.75
N ILE A 5 1.39 13.83 -5.26
CA ILE A 5 1.66 12.85 -6.31
C ILE A 5 2.10 11.57 -5.60
N VAL A 6 1.32 10.50 -5.78
CA VAL A 6 1.55 9.19 -5.16
C VAL A 6 1.86 8.19 -6.27
N ASN A 7 2.97 7.47 -6.13
CA ASN A 7 3.31 6.31 -6.94
C ASN A 7 3.36 5.08 -6.04
N ALA A 8 2.72 3.98 -6.43
CA ALA A 8 2.67 2.77 -5.64
C ALA A 8 3.00 1.54 -6.49
N LEU A 9 3.76 0.61 -5.92
CA LEU A 9 4.06 -0.70 -6.50
C LEU A 9 3.88 -1.75 -5.42
N SER A 10 3.16 -2.83 -5.74
CA SER A 10 3.07 -4.01 -4.89
C SER A 10 4.19 -4.96 -5.28
N GLU A 11 4.85 -5.56 -4.30
CA GLU A 11 5.76 -6.67 -4.57
C GLU A 11 4.97 -7.95 -4.90
N ASP A 12 5.70 -8.94 -5.41
CA ASP A 12 5.18 -10.24 -5.83
C ASP A 12 6.18 -11.35 -5.47
N THR A 13 6.53 -11.48 -4.18
CA THR A 13 7.54 -12.48 -3.78
C THR A 13 7.24 -13.29 -2.51
N ILE A 14 6.58 -12.72 -1.49
CA ILE A 14 6.44 -13.40 -0.17
C ILE A 14 4.98 -13.74 0.17
N ALA A 15 4.06 -12.83 -0.14
CA ALA A 15 2.63 -13.08 0.00
C ALA A 15 2.18 -14.06 -1.08
N ALA A 16 1.55 -15.16 -0.67
CA ALA A 16 1.11 -16.23 -1.57
C ALA A 16 -0.13 -16.93 -1.00
N PRO A 17 -0.94 -17.59 -1.84
CA PRO A 17 -2.15 -18.27 -1.42
C PRO A 17 -1.90 -19.23 -0.25
N GLY A 18 -2.77 -19.18 0.76
CA GLY A 18 -2.70 -20.06 1.92
C GLY A 18 -1.76 -19.62 3.04
N ASN A 19 -0.96 -18.56 2.86
CA ASN A 19 -0.14 -17.99 3.93
C ASN A 19 -0.70 -16.64 4.47
N THR A 20 -0.09 -16.16 5.56
CA THR A 20 -0.39 -14.85 6.18
C THR A 20 0.79 -13.90 6.09
N ASN A 21 1.71 -14.14 5.15
CA ASN A 21 2.90 -13.32 5.01
C ASN A 21 2.53 -11.91 4.57
N THR A 22 3.43 -10.96 4.84
CA THR A 22 3.22 -9.58 4.40
C THR A 22 3.32 -9.49 2.89
N ASN A 23 2.37 -8.79 2.27
CA ASN A 23 2.56 -8.16 0.98
C ASN A 23 3.13 -6.76 1.22
N TYR A 24 4.29 -6.46 0.64
CA TYR A 24 4.89 -5.14 0.71
C TYR A 24 4.47 -4.26 -0.46
N ILE A 25 4.00 -3.05 -0.15
CA ILE A 25 3.72 -2.00 -1.13
C ILE A 25 4.73 -0.89 -0.92
N VAL A 26 5.51 -0.58 -1.94
CA VAL A 26 6.43 0.56 -1.95
C VAL A 26 5.71 1.76 -2.50
N VAL A 27 5.74 2.86 -1.75
CA VAL A 27 5.06 4.11 -2.10
C VAL A 27 6.07 5.25 -2.18
N SER A 28 6.02 6.03 -3.25
CA SER A 28 6.70 7.32 -3.36
C SER A 28 5.66 8.45 -3.29
N VAL A 29 5.94 9.45 -2.45
CA VAL A 29 5.06 10.60 -2.21
C VAL A 29 5.86 11.89 -2.43
N THR A 30 5.41 12.69 -3.38
CA THR A 30 5.93 14.04 -3.65
C THR A 30 4.80 15.06 -3.62
N ASP A 31 5.15 16.32 -3.38
CA ASP A 31 4.22 17.43 -3.60
C ASP A 31 4.06 17.74 -5.09
N ALA A 32 3.26 18.76 -5.42
CA ALA A 32 3.02 19.18 -6.80
C ALA A 32 4.28 19.70 -7.53
N ASN A 33 5.35 20.03 -6.81
CA ASN A 33 6.63 20.49 -7.35
C ASN A 33 7.67 19.36 -7.43
N GLY A 34 7.30 18.13 -7.06
CA GLY A 34 8.22 16.98 -7.02
C GLY A 34 9.09 16.93 -5.76
N VAL A 35 8.85 17.78 -4.76
CA VAL A 35 9.59 17.75 -3.49
C VAL A 35 9.10 16.54 -2.67
N PRO A 36 10.01 15.69 -2.15
CA PRO A 36 9.62 14.51 -1.37
C PRO A 36 8.91 14.89 -0.08
N VAL A 37 7.78 14.26 0.19
CA VAL A 37 7.03 14.46 1.44
C VAL A 37 7.50 13.45 2.47
N THR A 38 8.13 13.93 3.55
CA THR A 38 8.76 13.11 4.60
C THR A 38 7.93 13.03 5.88
N GLY A 39 8.35 12.16 6.82
CA GLY A 39 7.75 12.09 8.15
C GLY A 39 6.35 11.45 8.20
N LEU A 40 5.90 10.82 7.12
CA LEU A 40 4.60 10.14 7.10
C LEU A 40 4.70 8.79 7.82
N GLY A 41 3.68 8.47 8.62
CA GLY A 41 3.54 7.20 9.32
C GLY A 41 2.21 6.51 8.99
N ILE A 42 1.87 5.44 9.70
CA ILE A 42 0.67 4.63 9.40
C ILE A 42 -0.63 5.44 9.34
N ALA A 43 -0.79 6.48 10.18
CA ALA A 43 -1.97 7.34 10.18
C ALA A 43 -2.14 8.18 8.89
N ASN A 44 -1.09 8.29 8.08
CA ASN A 44 -1.10 9.01 6.81
C ASN A 44 -1.49 8.13 5.62
N PHE A 45 -1.57 6.81 5.80
CA PHE A 45 -1.82 5.86 4.72
C PHE A 45 -3.11 5.10 4.98
N ALA A 46 -3.97 5.06 3.96
CA ALA A 46 -5.07 4.11 3.89
C ALA A 46 -4.84 3.22 2.66
N VAL A 47 -4.56 1.94 2.91
CA VAL A 47 -4.40 0.94 1.84
C VAL A 47 -5.46 -0.12 1.99
N THR A 48 -6.21 -0.36 0.91
CA THR A 48 -7.33 -1.29 0.90
C THR A 48 -7.40 -1.99 -0.45
N PRO A 49 -7.54 -3.32 -0.51
CA PRO A 49 -7.83 -3.98 -1.77
C PRO A 49 -9.25 -3.62 -2.23
N ILE A 50 -9.37 -3.14 -3.45
CA ILE A 50 -10.64 -2.87 -4.13
C ILE A 50 -11.06 -4.04 -5.03
N ILE A 51 -10.09 -4.84 -5.48
CA ILE A 51 -10.30 -6.13 -6.11
C ILE A 51 -9.49 -7.15 -5.30
N VAL A 52 -10.14 -8.27 -4.98
CA VAL A 52 -9.54 -9.45 -4.34
C VAL A 52 -9.82 -10.67 -5.21
N GLY A 53 -8.96 -11.69 -5.13
CA GLY A 53 -9.26 -12.99 -5.73
C GLY A 53 -10.60 -13.58 -5.24
N PRO A 54 -11.26 -14.47 -5.98
CA PRO A 54 -12.52 -15.09 -5.57
C PRO A 54 -12.44 -15.70 -4.15
N GLY A 55 -13.38 -15.34 -3.27
CA GLY A 55 -13.35 -15.76 -1.85
C GLY A 55 -12.22 -15.11 -1.02
N GLY A 56 -11.62 -14.05 -1.55
CA GLY A 56 -10.48 -13.31 -1.02
C GLY A 56 -10.72 -12.64 0.33
N SER A 57 -9.64 -12.56 1.12
CA SER A 57 -9.56 -11.74 2.32
C SER A 57 -9.30 -10.27 1.96
N THR A 58 -9.93 -9.34 2.67
CA THR A 58 -9.49 -7.95 2.68
C THR A 58 -8.12 -7.85 3.36
N GLY A 59 -7.19 -7.13 2.76
CA GLY A 59 -5.91 -6.81 3.38
C GLY A 59 -6.04 -5.58 4.29
N SER A 60 -5.31 -5.60 5.40
CA SER A 60 -5.20 -4.47 6.34
C SER A 60 -3.77 -3.97 6.36
N THR A 61 -3.61 -2.64 6.39
CA THR A 61 -2.30 -2.01 6.59
C THR A 61 -1.82 -2.32 8.01
N SER A 62 -0.67 -2.98 8.14
CA SER A 62 -0.11 -3.35 9.45
C SER A 62 0.98 -2.40 9.92
N SER A 63 1.76 -1.82 9.01
CA SER A 63 2.79 -0.83 9.34
C SER A 63 3.22 -0.01 8.13
N VAL A 64 3.79 1.16 8.40
CA VAL A 64 4.45 2.02 7.41
C VAL A 64 5.82 2.40 7.96
N THR A 65 6.87 2.28 7.15
CA THR A 65 8.22 2.68 7.50
C THR A 65 8.82 3.53 6.39
N GLY A 66 9.57 4.59 6.71
CA GLY A 66 10.29 5.37 5.72
C GLY A 66 11.39 4.55 5.05
N GLY A 67 11.54 4.73 3.73
CA GLY A 67 12.63 4.14 2.96
C GLY A 67 13.93 4.95 3.07
N SER A 68 14.98 4.48 2.38
CA SER A 68 16.29 5.13 2.37
C SER A 68 16.29 6.46 1.61
N LEU A 69 15.40 6.63 0.63
CA LEU A 69 15.23 7.88 -0.10
C LEU A 69 14.08 8.69 0.51
N PRO A 70 14.22 10.02 0.70
CA PRO A 70 13.14 10.87 1.17
C PRO A 70 11.88 10.72 0.32
N GLY A 71 10.72 10.68 0.97
CA GLY A 71 9.43 10.52 0.30
C GLY A 71 9.13 9.10 -0.17
N THR A 72 9.99 8.11 0.12
CA THR A 72 9.69 6.69 -0.11
C THR A 72 9.26 6.01 1.19
N TYR A 73 8.35 5.05 1.07
CA TYR A 73 7.73 4.35 2.18
C TYR A 73 7.51 2.88 1.84
N LEU A 74 7.79 2.01 2.80
CA LEU A 74 7.43 0.60 2.77
C LEU A 74 6.16 0.40 3.59
N VAL A 75 5.07 0.04 2.92
CA VAL A 75 3.78 -0.26 3.54
C VAL A 75 3.62 -1.76 3.61
N ARG A 76 3.34 -2.28 4.80
CA ARG A 76 3.07 -3.71 5.02
C ARG A 76 1.57 -3.93 5.03
N VAL A 77 1.10 -4.83 4.19
CA VAL A 77 -0.30 -5.27 4.16
C VAL A 77 -0.34 -6.75 4.50
N ILE A 78 -1.22 -7.13 5.41
CA ILE A 78 -1.45 -8.52 5.81
C ILE A 78 -2.92 -8.88 5.56
N PRO A 79 -3.28 -10.16 5.41
CA PRO A 79 -4.67 -10.57 5.39
C PRO A 79 -5.41 -10.14 6.66
N THR A 80 -6.73 -10.03 6.58
CA THR A 80 -7.55 -9.85 7.77
C THR A 80 -7.31 -11.01 8.74
N ALA A 81 -7.34 -10.72 10.05
CA ALA A 81 -7.06 -11.69 11.10
C ALA A 81 -7.90 -12.97 10.93
N GLY A 82 -7.24 -14.13 10.99
CA GLY A 82 -7.87 -15.45 10.80
C GLY A 82 -8.07 -15.85 9.33
N GLN A 83 -7.64 -15.03 8.37
CA GLN A 83 -7.68 -15.35 6.95
C GLN A 83 -6.27 -15.48 6.35
N THR A 84 -6.21 -16.11 5.19
CA THR A 84 -5.01 -16.25 4.37
C THR A 84 -5.22 -15.57 3.01
N TRP A 85 -4.12 -15.25 2.32
CA TRP A 85 -4.22 -14.81 0.93
C TRP A 85 -4.90 -15.87 0.07
N LYS A 86 -5.63 -15.44 -0.95
CA LYS A 86 -6.24 -16.30 -1.95
C LYS A 86 -5.55 -16.10 -3.29
N ALA A 87 -5.65 -17.10 -4.15
CA ALA A 87 -5.13 -16.98 -5.51
C ALA A 87 -5.91 -15.91 -6.29
N GLY A 88 -5.20 -15.19 -7.14
CA GLY A 88 -5.77 -14.23 -8.09
C GLY A 88 -5.17 -12.83 -7.99
N VAL A 89 -5.68 -11.93 -8.83
CA VAL A 89 -5.21 -10.55 -8.89
C VAL A 89 -5.79 -9.75 -7.73
N TYR A 90 -4.92 -9.06 -7.02
CA TYR A 90 -5.28 -8.04 -6.05
C TYR A 90 -5.00 -6.68 -6.64
N ILE A 91 -5.96 -5.76 -6.54
CA ILE A 91 -5.76 -4.33 -6.85
C ILE A 91 -5.99 -3.55 -5.56
N PHE A 92 -4.97 -2.82 -5.12
CA PHE A 92 -5.00 -1.98 -3.94
C PHE A 92 -5.20 -0.53 -4.33
N ALA A 93 -6.12 0.14 -3.65
CA ALA A 93 -6.13 1.59 -3.57
C ALA A 93 -5.20 2.03 -2.44
N VAL A 94 -4.31 2.97 -2.75
CA VAL A 94 -3.36 3.59 -1.82
C VAL A 94 -3.69 5.06 -1.74
N ALA A 95 -4.25 5.51 -0.62
CA ALA A 95 -4.49 6.92 -0.33
C ALA A 95 -3.50 7.44 0.70
N VAL A 96 -2.99 8.66 0.47
CA VAL A 96 -2.03 9.32 1.35
C VAL A 96 -2.55 10.69 1.75
N THR A 97 -2.42 11.02 3.04
CA THR A 97 -2.76 12.33 3.60
C THR A 97 -1.58 12.95 4.35
N SER A 98 -1.39 14.26 4.20
CA SER A 98 -0.39 15.04 4.95
C SER A 98 -0.97 16.40 5.30
N GLY A 99 -1.42 16.56 6.55
CA GLY A 99 -2.25 17.69 6.94
C GLY A 99 -3.50 17.79 6.05
N ALA A 100 -3.68 18.91 5.37
CA ALA A 100 -4.78 19.09 4.41
C ALA A 100 -4.51 18.43 3.04
N ASN A 101 -3.26 18.10 2.72
CA ASN A 101 -2.85 17.60 1.41
C ASN A 101 -3.24 16.13 1.24
N ARG A 102 -3.60 15.75 0.02
CA ARG A 102 -4.09 14.40 -0.29
C ARG A 102 -3.70 13.96 -1.69
N GLY A 103 -3.53 12.66 -1.86
CA GLY A 103 -3.31 12.00 -3.15
C GLY A 103 -3.62 10.52 -3.06
N GLN A 104 -3.78 9.87 -4.21
CA GLN A 104 -4.04 8.44 -4.28
C GLN A 104 -3.43 7.82 -5.54
N ASN A 105 -3.16 6.52 -5.48
CA ASN A 105 -2.80 5.70 -6.64
C ASN A 105 -3.33 4.28 -6.47
N LEU A 106 -3.27 3.49 -7.53
CA LEU A 106 -3.54 2.06 -7.54
C LEU A 106 -2.24 1.28 -7.75
N CYS A 107 -2.17 0.08 -7.18
CA CYS A 107 -1.16 -0.91 -7.54
C CYS A 107 -1.78 -2.30 -7.54
N SER A 108 -1.16 -3.25 -8.24
CA SER A 108 -1.65 -4.61 -8.32
C SER A 108 -0.55 -5.64 -8.15
N VAL A 109 -0.95 -6.85 -7.75
CA VAL A 109 -0.11 -8.04 -7.67
C VAL A 109 -0.95 -9.25 -8.06
N LEU A 110 -0.34 -10.23 -8.72
CA LEU A 110 -0.92 -11.55 -8.88
C LEU A 110 -0.49 -12.39 -7.67
N MET A 111 -1.44 -12.89 -6.89
CA MET A 111 -1.14 -13.87 -5.85
C MET A 111 -1.22 -15.26 -6.48
N ASP A 112 -0.08 -15.91 -6.72
CA ASP A 112 0.04 -17.26 -7.28
C ASP A 112 0.77 -18.27 -6.37
#